data_AF-A0A0F9XCC1-F1
#
_entry.id   AF-A0A0F9XCC1-F1
#
_cell.length_a   1.000
_cell.length_b   1.000
_cell.length_c   1.000
_cell.angle_alpha   90.00
_cell.angle_beta   90.00
_cell.angle_gamma   90.00
#
_symmetry.space_group_name_H-M   'P 1'
#
loop_
_entity.id
_entity.type
_entity.pdbx_description
1 polymer ?
#
loop_
_entity_poly.entity_id
_entity_poly.type
_entity_poly.pdbx_seq_one_letter_code
_entity_poly.pdbx_strand_id
1 'polypeptide(L)'
;MGFSKIVPLLLLAAKIALANTPIAVSDFTTNGGLAAAMAAAPMWYMASGTCMPSAAEDGEGNQTNGVDADNCNINALAHGCPQQPPWQGANTFYGNVSGEPFFTIPTYWEATFCNGDSSGSDPSYRIIYYVYFKKDTGHKSDWEGIVVRFTSPDGGNTYTRESVIMEQDGNHVHISWSDVNDTFQGNDDWQAFAQKNLDHGKFYFGKFHHSVHQDWYTAAFKNTCPPLSADDYRNSDYQFWAANNLRPVSVLNPNWVWGKADSPANQDICSY
;
A
#
# COMPACT_ATOMS: atom_id res chain seq x y z
N MET A 1 47.14 -35.78 -31.33
CA MET A 1 46.44 -35.50 -30.05
C MET A 1 45.74 -34.17 -30.21
N GLY A 2 44.44 -34.18 -30.53
CA GLY A 2 43.64 -32.96 -30.74
C GLY A 2 42.73 -32.73 -29.54
N PHE A 3 42.91 -31.62 -28.83
CA PHE A 3 42.06 -31.23 -27.71
C PHE A 3 40.83 -30.47 -28.23
N SER A 4 39.67 -31.13 -28.24
CA SER A 4 38.37 -30.45 -28.40
C SER A 4 38.08 -29.65 -27.13
N LYS A 5 38.03 -28.32 -27.25
CA LYS A 5 37.54 -27.43 -26.19
C LYS A 5 36.02 -27.51 -26.18
N ILE A 6 35.47 -28.13 -25.14
CA ILE A 6 34.04 -28.06 -24.82
C ILE A 6 33.80 -26.68 -24.19
N VAL A 7 33.06 -25.83 -24.89
CA VAL A 7 32.53 -24.58 -24.32
C VAL A 7 31.25 -24.94 -23.56
N PRO A 8 31.18 -24.72 -22.24
CA PRO A 8 29.95 -24.97 -21.51
C PRO A 8 28.94 -23.88 -21.88
N LEU A 9 27.85 -24.28 -22.52
CA LEU A 9 26.70 -23.44 -22.79
C LEU A 9 25.99 -23.20 -21.43
N LEU A 10 26.28 -22.09 -20.77
CA LEU A 10 25.47 -21.62 -19.64
C LEU A 10 24.10 -21.23 -20.19
N LEU A 11 23.13 -22.14 -20.07
CA LEU A 11 21.72 -21.82 -20.16
C LEU A 11 21.36 -20.94 -18.95
N LEU A 12 21.46 -19.62 -19.13
CA LEU A 12 20.73 -18.68 -18.28
C LEU A 12 19.24 -18.95 -18.51
N ALA A 13 18.63 -19.74 -17.63
CA ALA A 13 17.19 -19.76 -17.50
C ALA A 13 16.77 -18.38 -17.00
N ALA A 14 16.42 -17.49 -17.94
CA ALA A 14 15.68 -16.29 -17.59
C ALA A 14 14.38 -16.77 -16.93
N LYS A 15 14.25 -16.57 -15.62
CA LYS A 15 12.94 -16.60 -14.96
C LYS A 15 12.15 -15.48 -15.64
N ILE A 16 11.40 -15.80 -16.68
CA ILE A 16 10.42 -14.90 -17.25
C ILE A 16 9.34 -14.81 -16.17
N ALA A 17 9.42 -13.79 -15.31
CA ALA A 17 8.31 -13.45 -14.44
C ALA A 17 7.11 -13.20 -15.37
N LEU A 18 6.03 -13.95 -15.17
CA LEU A 18 4.77 -13.68 -15.85
C LEU A 18 4.28 -12.36 -15.28
N ALA A 19 4.46 -11.29 -16.06
CA ALA A 19 3.98 -9.97 -15.69
C ALA A 19 2.47 -10.02 -15.41
N ASN A 20 2.06 -9.52 -14.24
CA ASN A 20 0.67 -9.41 -13.78
C ASN A 20 -0.11 -10.74 -13.87
N THR A 21 0.27 -11.67 -13.00
CA THR A 21 -0.30 -13.01 -12.90
C THR A 21 -1.82 -12.94 -12.71
N PRO A 22 -2.60 -13.65 -13.56
CA PRO A 22 -4.04 -13.77 -13.38
C PRO A 22 -4.41 -14.47 -12.06
N ILE A 23 -5.41 -13.91 -11.37
CA ILE A 23 -5.99 -14.44 -10.13
C ILE A 23 -7.31 -15.13 -10.46
N ALA A 24 -7.56 -16.32 -9.93
CA ALA A 24 -8.81 -17.02 -10.20
C ALA A 24 -10.00 -16.32 -9.54
N VAL A 25 -11.17 -16.33 -10.19
CA VAL A 25 -12.40 -15.74 -9.61
C VAL A 25 -12.78 -16.35 -8.25
N SER A 26 -12.43 -17.62 -8.02
CA SER A 26 -12.62 -18.29 -6.72
C SER A 26 -11.85 -17.62 -5.59
N ASP A 27 -10.70 -17.00 -5.88
CA ASP A 27 -9.82 -16.38 -4.89
C ASP A 27 -10.36 -15.04 -4.39
N PHE A 28 -11.25 -14.40 -5.16
CA PHE A 28 -11.99 -13.20 -4.76
C PHE A 28 -13.24 -13.51 -3.92
N THR A 29 -13.81 -14.70 -4.08
CA THR A 29 -15.10 -15.06 -3.46
C THR A 29 -14.95 -15.96 -2.24
N THR A 30 -13.90 -16.79 -2.20
CA THR A 30 -13.64 -17.70 -1.08
C THR A 30 -12.98 -16.96 0.09
N ASN A 31 -13.41 -17.26 1.31
CA ASN A 31 -12.87 -16.67 2.55
C ASN A 31 -12.80 -15.12 2.50
N GLY A 32 -13.85 -14.50 1.95
CA GLY A 32 -13.95 -13.05 1.81
C GLY A 32 -12.97 -12.41 0.82
N GLY A 33 -12.27 -13.20 0.00
CA GLY A 33 -11.33 -12.68 -0.99
C GLY A 33 -9.87 -12.63 -0.51
N LEU A 34 -9.53 -13.27 0.62
CA LEU A 34 -8.19 -13.18 1.21
C LEU A 34 -7.08 -13.62 0.26
N ALA A 35 -7.31 -14.66 -0.54
CA ALA A 35 -6.32 -15.14 -1.50
C ALA A 35 -6.03 -14.09 -2.57
N ALA A 36 -7.05 -13.44 -3.12
CA ALA A 36 -6.88 -12.33 -4.06
C ALA A 36 -6.21 -11.12 -3.39
N ALA A 37 -6.58 -10.82 -2.15
CA ALA A 37 -5.97 -9.72 -1.39
C ALA A 37 -4.47 -9.97 -1.12
N MET A 38 -4.09 -11.19 -0.76
CA MET A 38 -2.68 -11.57 -0.60
C MET A 38 -1.93 -11.48 -1.93
N ALA A 39 -2.54 -11.95 -3.02
CA ALA A 39 -1.90 -11.97 -4.33
C ALA A 39 -1.60 -10.56 -4.86
N ALA A 40 -2.37 -9.54 -4.50
CA ALA A 40 -2.18 -8.16 -4.95
C ALA A 40 -1.73 -7.18 -3.86
N ALA A 41 -1.35 -7.68 -2.69
CA ALA A 41 -1.01 -6.87 -1.53
C ALA A 41 0.16 -5.90 -1.84
N PRO A 42 0.00 -4.58 -1.62
CA PRO A 42 1.05 -3.60 -1.86
C PRO A 42 2.18 -3.68 -0.83
N MET A 43 3.34 -3.14 -1.19
CA MET A 43 4.38 -2.79 -0.23
C MET A 43 4.34 -1.29 0.04
N TRP A 44 4.27 -0.93 1.30
CA TRP A 44 4.19 0.44 1.75
C TRP A 44 5.57 0.97 2.09
N TYR A 45 5.84 2.20 1.69
CA TYR A 45 7.09 2.90 1.95
C TYR A 45 6.83 4.24 2.63
N MET A 46 7.69 4.56 3.59
CA MET A 46 7.57 5.75 4.42
C MET A 46 8.92 6.44 4.56
N ALA A 47 8.87 7.78 4.59
CA ALA A 47 10.04 8.60 4.88
C ALA A 47 10.38 8.66 6.37
N SER A 48 11.66 8.80 6.69
CA SER A 48 12.08 9.05 8.06
C SER A 48 11.61 10.42 8.60
N GLY A 49 11.38 10.45 9.90
CA GLY A 49 10.92 11.66 10.61
C GLY A 49 9.49 12.08 10.29
N THR A 50 8.64 11.16 9.81
CA THR A 50 7.18 11.33 9.71
C THR A 50 6.44 10.68 10.89
N CYS A 51 5.13 10.91 10.99
CA CYS A 51 4.24 10.06 11.78
C CYS A 51 4.16 8.68 11.13
N MET A 52 4.66 7.65 11.80
CA MET A 52 4.63 6.32 11.21
C MET A 52 3.24 5.65 11.36
N PRO A 53 2.91 4.71 10.46
CA PRO A 53 1.69 3.90 10.58
C PRO A 53 1.55 3.19 11.92
N SER A 54 0.32 3.00 12.36
CA SER A 54 -0.07 2.30 13.59
C SER A 54 -1.22 1.34 13.29
N ALA A 55 -1.47 0.38 14.17
CA ALA A 55 -2.72 -0.38 14.12
C ALA A 55 -3.90 0.53 14.48
N ALA A 56 -5.01 0.43 13.73
CA ALA A 56 -6.25 1.13 14.05
C ALA A 56 -7.00 0.51 15.25
N GLU A 57 -6.58 -0.68 15.66
CA GLU A 57 -7.14 -1.39 16.80
C GLU A 57 -6.07 -2.08 17.62
N ASP A 58 -6.36 -2.30 18.89
CA ASP A 58 -5.43 -2.78 19.91
C ASP A 58 -5.26 -4.30 19.98
N GLY A 59 -5.91 -5.06 19.09
CA GLY A 59 -5.97 -6.52 19.13
C GLY A 59 -7.06 -7.07 20.05
N GLU A 60 -7.72 -6.22 20.83
CA GLU A 60 -8.76 -6.57 21.81
C GLU A 60 -10.14 -6.01 21.42
N GLY A 61 -10.26 -5.46 20.21
CA GLY A 61 -11.50 -4.93 19.67
C GLY A 61 -11.80 -3.50 20.09
N ASN A 62 -10.78 -2.73 20.51
CA ASN A 62 -10.93 -1.30 20.77
C ASN A 62 -10.19 -0.44 19.74
N GLN A 63 -10.69 0.78 19.56
CA GLN A 63 -10.10 1.77 18.67
C GLN A 63 -8.76 2.28 19.21
N THR A 64 -7.73 2.35 18.36
CA THR A 64 -6.52 3.11 18.68
C THR A 64 -6.84 4.61 18.70
N ASN A 65 -6.42 5.28 19.77
CA ASN A 65 -6.54 6.72 19.87
C ASN A 65 -5.53 7.44 18.97
N GLY A 66 -6.03 8.27 18.06
CA GLY A 66 -5.19 9.23 17.35
C GLY A 66 -4.56 10.27 18.27
N VAL A 67 -3.61 11.03 17.74
CA VAL A 67 -2.94 12.15 18.41
C VAL A 67 -3.27 13.46 17.71
N ASP A 68 -3.12 14.58 18.41
CA ASP A 68 -3.45 15.88 17.83
C ASP A 68 -2.49 16.23 16.69
N ALA A 69 -3.04 16.92 15.69
CA ALA A 69 -2.30 17.40 14.52
C ALA A 69 -1.15 18.31 14.94
N ASP A 70 -0.03 18.22 14.24
CA ASP A 70 1.11 19.12 14.48
C ASP A 70 1.00 20.46 13.73
N ASN A 71 0.00 20.62 12.84
CA ASN A 71 -0.23 21.83 12.05
C ASN A 71 1.03 22.27 11.29
N CYS A 72 1.64 21.34 10.55
CA CYS A 72 2.88 21.57 9.80
C CYS A 72 4.11 21.91 10.66
N ASN A 73 4.12 21.55 11.95
CA ASN A 73 5.29 21.76 12.80
C ASN A 73 6.35 20.69 12.50
N ILE A 74 7.36 21.07 11.72
CA ILE A 74 8.46 20.20 11.27
C ILE A 74 9.20 19.47 12.41
N ASN A 75 9.18 20.01 13.63
CA ASN A 75 9.84 19.41 14.79
C ASN A 75 8.92 18.44 15.55
N ALA A 76 7.68 18.26 15.11
CA ALA A 76 6.65 17.50 15.81
C ALA A 76 5.91 16.48 14.94
N LEU A 77 6.31 16.28 13.67
CA LEU A 77 5.68 15.32 12.75
C LEU A 77 5.56 13.92 13.38
N ALA A 78 6.66 13.41 13.95
CA ALA A 78 6.67 12.10 14.61
C ALA A 78 6.12 12.11 16.06
N HIS A 79 5.80 13.27 16.65
CA HIS A 79 5.36 13.33 18.05
C HIS A 79 4.02 12.63 18.27
N GLY A 80 3.99 11.72 19.25
CA GLY A 80 2.80 10.94 19.61
C GLY A 80 2.52 9.75 18.68
N CYS A 81 3.30 9.61 17.60
CA CYS A 81 3.24 8.51 16.66
C CYS A 81 4.17 7.36 17.09
N PRO A 82 4.00 6.16 16.54
CA PRO A 82 4.85 5.02 16.89
C PRO A 82 6.32 5.29 16.56
N GLN A 83 7.21 4.70 17.35
CA GLN A 83 8.64 4.95 17.19
C GLN A 83 9.19 4.27 15.94
N GLN A 84 9.98 5.02 15.17
CA GLN A 84 10.73 4.48 14.05
C GLN A 84 11.82 3.53 14.58
N PRO A 85 11.91 2.29 14.07
CA PRO A 85 13.04 1.41 14.34
C PRO A 85 14.37 2.08 13.94
N PRO A 86 15.52 1.64 14.49
CA PRO A 86 16.81 2.14 14.05
C PRO A 86 16.97 1.98 12.53
N TRP A 87 17.28 3.08 11.84
CA TRP A 87 17.46 3.07 10.39
C TRP A 87 18.67 2.22 9.98
N GLN A 88 18.46 1.30 9.05
CA GLN A 88 19.47 0.36 8.53
C GLN A 88 19.81 0.61 7.05
N GLY A 89 19.33 1.72 6.49
CA GLY A 89 19.41 2.04 5.07
C GLY A 89 18.04 1.99 4.39
N ALA A 90 18.02 2.16 3.06
CA ALA A 90 16.79 1.99 2.29
C ALA A 90 16.20 0.59 2.52
N ASN A 91 14.87 0.48 2.50
CA ASN A 91 14.12 -0.74 2.82
C ASN A 91 14.21 -1.19 4.28
N THR A 92 14.50 -0.30 5.24
CA THR A 92 14.47 -0.68 6.65
C THR A 92 13.07 -1.21 6.99
N PHE A 93 12.99 -2.42 7.51
CA PHE A 93 11.69 -3.01 7.85
C PHE A 93 11.01 -2.22 8.98
N TYR A 94 9.77 -1.82 8.76
CA TYR A 94 8.92 -1.20 9.75
C TYR A 94 7.99 -2.23 10.38
N GLY A 95 8.49 -2.83 11.46
CA GLY A 95 7.76 -3.77 12.29
C GLY A 95 8.49 -3.94 13.62
N ASN A 96 7.91 -4.76 14.50
CA ASN A 96 8.34 -4.93 15.88
C ASN A 96 8.44 -3.58 16.62
N VAL A 97 7.46 -2.71 16.38
CA VAL A 97 7.42 -1.35 16.91
C VAL A 97 6.94 -1.40 18.36
N SER A 98 7.71 -0.79 19.27
CA SER A 98 7.35 -0.77 20.68
C SER A 98 6.00 -0.06 20.89
N GLY A 99 5.08 -0.74 21.56
CA GLY A 99 3.73 -0.23 21.88
C GLY A 99 2.68 -0.52 20.81
N GLU A 100 3.07 -1.07 19.65
CA GLU A 100 2.12 -1.57 18.67
C GLU A 100 1.66 -3.00 19.03
N PRO A 101 0.38 -3.35 18.79
CA PRO A 101 -0.17 -4.65 19.17
C PRO A 101 0.25 -5.79 18.22
N PHE A 102 0.79 -5.47 17.04
CA PHE A 102 1.15 -6.45 16.02
C PHE A 102 2.63 -6.36 15.62
N PHE A 103 3.19 -7.50 15.22
CA PHE A 103 4.58 -7.55 14.75
C PHE A 103 4.79 -6.75 13.46
N THR A 104 3.88 -6.86 12.49
CA THR A 104 3.86 -6.01 11.30
C THR A 104 2.65 -5.11 11.40
N ILE A 105 2.74 -3.86 10.97
CA ILE A 105 1.58 -2.97 10.97
C ILE A 105 0.48 -3.55 10.08
N PRO A 106 -0.79 -3.55 10.53
CA PRO A 106 -1.90 -3.97 9.71
C PRO A 106 -2.05 -3.15 8.44
N THR A 107 -2.38 -3.83 7.34
CA THR A 107 -3.09 -3.22 6.22
C THR A 107 -4.51 -3.76 6.22
N TYR A 108 -5.47 -2.85 6.28
CA TYR A 108 -6.89 -3.17 6.31
C TYR A 108 -7.42 -3.33 4.89
N TRP A 109 -8.15 -4.41 4.62
CA TRP A 109 -8.56 -4.75 3.27
C TRP A 109 -9.99 -5.27 3.17
N GLU A 110 -10.58 -5.09 1.99
CA GLU A 110 -11.84 -5.70 1.58
C GLU A 110 -11.83 -5.90 0.07
N ALA A 111 -12.44 -6.99 -0.39
CA ALA A 111 -12.60 -7.31 -1.80
C ALA A 111 -14.09 -7.34 -2.16
N THR A 112 -14.48 -6.66 -3.24
CA THR A 112 -15.85 -6.61 -3.71
C THR A 112 -15.92 -6.63 -5.24
N PHE A 113 -16.98 -7.23 -5.79
CA PHE A 113 -17.31 -7.11 -7.20
C PHE A 113 -18.20 -5.89 -7.42
N CYS A 114 -17.79 -4.99 -8.32
CA CYS A 114 -18.51 -3.79 -8.68
C CYS A 114 -19.06 -3.94 -10.10
N ASN A 115 -20.34 -3.63 -10.30
CA ASN A 115 -21.00 -3.70 -11.60
C ASN A 115 -20.67 -2.48 -12.51
N GLY A 116 -19.54 -1.83 -12.27
CA GLY A 116 -19.24 -0.48 -12.72
C GLY A 116 -19.58 0.57 -11.66
N ASP A 117 -19.21 1.81 -11.94
CA ASP A 117 -19.53 2.99 -11.12
C ASP A 117 -20.35 4.02 -11.92
N SER A 118 -20.71 5.13 -11.28
CA SER A 118 -21.49 6.22 -11.88
C SER A 118 -20.74 6.96 -13.00
N SER A 119 -19.44 6.73 -13.17
CA SER A 119 -18.63 7.26 -14.29
C SER A 119 -18.69 6.36 -15.54
N GLY A 120 -19.31 5.19 -15.45
CA GLY A 120 -19.49 4.25 -16.55
C GLY A 120 -18.37 3.23 -16.70
N SER A 121 -17.59 2.97 -15.63
CA SER A 121 -16.56 1.93 -15.66
C SER A 121 -17.12 0.53 -15.85
N ASP A 122 -16.37 -0.36 -16.50
CA ASP A 122 -16.78 -1.75 -16.69
C ASP A 122 -16.85 -2.52 -15.36
N PRO A 123 -17.68 -3.59 -15.28
CA PRO A 123 -17.69 -4.50 -14.15
C PRO A 123 -16.30 -5.03 -13.81
N SER A 124 -15.95 -5.02 -12.53
CA SER A 124 -14.59 -5.32 -12.06
C SER A 124 -14.60 -5.81 -10.62
N TYR A 125 -13.62 -6.64 -10.26
CA TYR A 125 -13.28 -6.79 -8.85
C TYR A 125 -12.44 -5.59 -8.42
N ARG A 126 -12.64 -5.15 -7.18
CA ARG A 126 -11.86 -4.11 -6.54
C ARG A 126 -11.41 -4.59 -5.17
N ILE A 127 -10.18 -4.25 -4.79
CA ILE A 127 -9.66 -4.51 -3.46
C ILE A 127 -9.11 -3.21 -2.88
N ILE A 128 -9.62 -2.81 -1.74
CA ILE A 128 -9.11 -1.69 -0.95
C ILE A 128 -7.97 -2.18 -0.04
N TYR A 129 -6.92 -1.37 0.11
CA TYR A 129 -5.83 -1.59 1.08
C TYR A 129 -5.49 -0.28 1.76
N TYR A 130 -5.85 -0.15 3.03
CA TYR A 130 -5.69 1.09 3.80
C TYR A 130 -4.83 0.86 5.05
N VAL A 131 -4.09 1.89 5.41
CA VAL A 131 -3.17 1.93 6.54
C VAL A 131 -3.57 3.09 7.44
N TYR A 132 -3.55 2.86 8.75
CA TYR A 132 -3.90 3.88 9.72
C TYR A 132 -2.68 4.64 10.22
N PHE A 133 -2.82 5.95 10.33
CA PHE A 133 -1.88 6.85 10.95
C PHE A 133 -2.55 7.56 12.12
N LYS A 134 -1.82 7.77 13.21
CA LYS A 134 -2.41 8.39 14.41
C LYS A 134 -2.76 9.87 14.20
N LYS A 135 -2.22 10.50 13.17
CA LYS A 135 -2.52 11.85 12.71
C LYS A 135 -1.97 12.04 11.30
N ASP A 136 -2.44 13.09 10.67
CA ASP A 136 -1.75 13.83 9.62
C ASP A 136 -1.39 15.23 10.16
N THR A 137 -0.58 16.02 9.44
CA THR A 137 -0.28 17.42 9.75
C THR A 137 -1.54 18.28 9.92
N GLY A 138 -2.66 17.98 9.24
CA GLY A 138 -3.90 18.75 9.29
C GLY A 138 -4.95 18.29 10.31
N HIS A 139 -4.89 17.04 10.76
CA HIS A 139 -5.90 16.48 11.67
C HIS A 139 -5.44 15.26 12.48
N LYS A 140 -6.16 15.02 13.58
CA LYS A 140 -6.06 13.80 14.36
C LYS A 140 -6.67 12.63 13.60
N SER A 141 -5.99 11.48 13.70
CA SER A 141 -6.29 10.24 12.96
C SER A 141 -6.23 10.45 11.45
N ASP A 142 -5.77 9.43 10.75
CA ASP A 142 -5.61 9.50 9.30
C ASP A 142 -5.61 8.10 8.69
N TRP A 143 -6.12 8.00 7.47
CA TRP A 143 -6.39 6.75 6.77
C TRP A 143 -6.00 6.91 5.31
N GLU A 144 -4.98 6.17 4.91
CA GLU A 144 -4.37 6.35 3.60
C GLU A 144 -4.20 4.99 2.92
N GLY A 145 -4.38 4.96 1.60
CA GLY A 145 -4.34 3.69 0.91
C GLY A 145 -4.57 3.76 -0.59
N ILE A 146 -4.87 2.58 -1.12
CA ILE A 146 -5.15 2.38 -2.53
C ILE A 146 -6.37 1.50 -2.73
N VAL A 147 -6.99 1.62 -3.91
CA VAL A 147 -7.94 0.64 -4.45
C VAL A 147 -7.34 0.06 -5.73
N VAL A 148 -7.13 -1.25 -5.75
CA VAL A 148 -6.68 -1.96 -6.95
C VAL A 148 -7.90 -2.50 -7.68
N ARG A 149 -8.02 -2.16 -8.97
CA ARG A 149 -9.09 -2.63 -9.84
C ARG A 149 -8.58 -3.76 -10.73
N PHE A 150 -9.43 -4.77 -10.92
CA PHE A 150 -9.12 -5.95 -11.71
C PHE A 150 -10.16 -6.18 -12.78
N THR A 151 -9.69 -6.47 -13.99
CA THR A 151 -10.54 -6.82 -15.13
C THR A 151 -10.24 -8.25 -15.60
N SER A 152 -11.22 -8.85 -16.27
CA SER A 152 -11.08 -10.23 -16.74
C SER A 152 -10.69 -10.27 -18.22
N PRO A 153 -9.52 -10.86 -18.57
CA PRO A 153 -9.14 -11.06 -19.96
C PRO A 153 -9.84 -12.27 -20.61
N ASP A 154 -10.53 -13.11 -19.84
CA ASP A 154 -11.00 -14.44 -20.28
C ASP A 154 -12.49 -14.69 -19.99
N GLY A 155 -13.28 -13.62 -19.90
CA GLY A 155 -14.73 -13.72 -19.74
C GLY A 155 -15.20 -14.08 -18.33
N GLY A 156 -14.37 -13.83 -17.32
CA GLY A 156 -14.71 -13.91 -15.90
C GLY A 156 -14.07 -15.07 -15.14
N ASN A 157 -13.17 -15.84 -15.76
CA ASN A 157 -12.53 -16.99 -15.10
C ASN A 157 -11.34 -16.54 -14.25
N THR A 158 -10.54 -15.61 -14.78
CA THR A 158 -9.42 -14.99 -14.10
C THR A 158 -9.49 -13.47 -14.21
N TYR A 159 -8.78 -12.80 -13.30
CA TYR A 159 -8.72 -11.36 -13.20
C TYR A 159 -7.28 -10.90 -13.02
N THR A 160 -6.89 -9.88 -13.77
CA THR A 160 -5.57 -9.25 -13.72
C THR A 160 -5.71 -7.82 -13.24
N ARG A 161 -4.67 -7.28 -12.58
CA ARG A 161 -4.67 -5.88 -12.14
C ARG A 161 -4.72 -4.98 -13.36
N GLU A 162 -5.65 -4.06 -13.38
CA GLU A 162 -5.85 -3.18 -14.52
C GLU A 162 -5.43 -1.76 -14.19
N SER A 163 -5.80 -1.30 -13.00
CA SER A 163 -5.48 0.03 -12.53
C SER A 163 -5.41 0.10 -11.01
N VAL A 164 -4.87 1.21 -10.53
CA VAL A 164 -4.84 1.56 -9.11
C VAL A 164 -5.31 2.99 -8.93
N ILE A 165 -6.09 3.20 -7.88
CA ILE A 165 -6.57 4.49 -7.41
C ILE A 165 -5.87 4.76 -6.08
N MET A 166 -5.27 5.94 -5.92
CA MET A 166 -4.48 6.33 -4.75
C MET A 166 -5.13 7.51 -4.02
N GLU A 167 -5.19 7.44 -2.69
CA GLU A 167 -5.65 8.55 -1.84
C GLU A 167 -4.61 9.67 -1.80
N GLN A 168 -5.01 10.90 -2.14
CA GLN A 168 -4.15 12.09 -2.14
C GLN A 168 -4.93 13.34 -1.69
N ASP A 169 -5.03 13.56 -0.37
CA ASP A 169 -5.76 14.67 0.27
C ASP A 169 -7.22 14.80 -0.19
N GLY A 170 -7.95 13.69 -0.27
CA GLY A 170 -9.33 13.65 -0.78
C GLY A 170 -9.44 13.66 -2.30
N ASN A 171 -8.32 13.63 -3.03
CA ASN A 171 -8.30 13.31 -4.46
C ASN A 171 -7.99 11.82 -4.66
N HIS A 172 -8.66 11.21 -5.63
CA HIS A 172 -8.48 9.80 -5.98
C HIS A 172 -7.74 9.71 -7.32
N VAL A 173 -6.41 9.73 -7.28
CA VAL A 173 -5.60 9.70 -8.51
C VAL A 173 -5.61 8.30 -9.09
N HIS A 174 -6.12 8.17 -10.32
CA HIS A 174 -6.29 6.90 -11.03
C HIS A 174 -5.23 6.74 -12.13
N ILE A 175 -4.50 5.63 -12.12
CA ILE A 175 -3.50 5.28 -13.14
C ILE A 175 -3.62 3.81 -13.57
N SER A 176 -3.10 3.47 -14.75
CA SER A 176 -2.97 2.06 -15.14
C SER A 176 -2.00 1.33 -14.21
N TRP A 177 -2.25 0.05 -13.96
CA TRP A 177 -1.30 -0.81 -13.25
C TRP A 177 0.07 -0.84 -13.93
N SER A 178 0.09 -0.76 -15.25
CA SER A 178 1.32 -0.71 -16.05
C SER A 178 2.14 0.58 -15.87
N ASP A 179 1.52 1.65 -15.34
CA ASP A 179 2.17 2.93 -15.10
C ASP A 179 2.88 2.98 -13.74
N VAL A 180 2.55 2.08 -12.80
CA VAL A 180 3.24 1.97 -11.51
C VAL A 180 4.74 1.75 -11.73
N ASN A 181 5.56 2.64 -11.17
CA ASN A 181 7.00 2.71 -11.41
C ASN A 181 7.77 1.55 -10.80
N ASP A 182 7.27 1.05 -9.67
CA ASP A 182 7.90 -0.01 -8.92
C ASP A 182 6.88 -1.09 -8.56
N THR A 183 7.07 -2.26 -9.14
CA THR A 183 6.32 -3.47 -8.85
C THR A 183 7.28 -4.63 -8.61
N PHE A 184 6.83 -5.68 -7.94
CA PHE A 184 7.63 -6.87 -7.68
C PHE A 184 6.76 -8.13 -7.73
N GLN A 185 7.39 -9.29 -7.91
CA GLN A 185 6.72 -10.57 -8.02
C GLN A 185 6.49 -11.24 -6.66
N GLY A 186 7.43 -11.09 -5.73
CA GLY A 186 7.29 -11.62 -4.37
C GLY A 186 8.59 -11.55 -3.56
N ASN A 187 8.81 -12.54 -2.70
CA ASN A 187 9.94 -12.56 -1.76
C ASN A 187 11.34 -12.52 -2.43
N ASP A 188 11.45 -12.98 -3.67
CA ASP A 188 12.74 -13.06 -4.37
C ASP A 188 13.20 -11.69 -4.93
N ASP A 189 12.28 -10.75 -5.17
CA ASP A 189 12.57 -9.50 -5.89
C ASP A 189 11.96 -8.24 -5.26
N TRP A 190 11.33 -8.32 -4.09
CA TRP A 190 10.72 -7.16 -3.43
C TRP A 190 11.66 -5.97 -3.19
N GLN A 191 12.98 -6.19 -3.15
CA GLN A 191 13.98 -5.12 -2.99
C GLN A 191 14.39 -4.46 -4.31
N ALA A 192 14.07 -5.06 -5.46
CA ALA A 192 14.39 -4.50 -6.76
C ALA A 192 13.41 -3.36 -7.10
N PHE A 193 13.91 -2.31 -7.74
CA PHE A 193 13.17 -1.12 -8.15
C PHE A 193 13.20 -1.00 -9.68
N ALA A 194 12.38 -0.10 -10.24
CA ALA A 194 12.19 0.12 -11.67
C ALA A 194 11.70 -1.12 -12.44
N GLN A 195 11.03 -2.04 -11.73
CA GLN A 195 10.31 -3.15 -12.33
C GLN A 195 8.84 -2.75 -12.50
N LYS A 196 8.23 -3.09 -13.65
CA LYS A 196 6.86 -2.71 -13.98
C LYS A 196 5.98 -3.92 -14.23
N ASN A 197 4.68 -3.72 -14.01
CA ASN A 197 3.62 -4.67 -14.36
C ASN A 197 3.79 -6.06 -13.72
N LEU A 198 4.33 -6.14 -12.49
CA LEU A 198 4.35 -7.35 -11.67
C LEU A 198 3.18 -7.37 -10.68
N ASP A 199 3.14 -8.34 -9.77
CA ASP A 199 1.95 -8.65 -8.95
C ASP A 199 1.73 -7.71 -7.75
N HIS A 200 2.78 -7.06 -7.28
CA HIS A 200 2.70 -6.22 -6.09
C HIS A 200 3.27 -4.84 -6.40
N GLY A 201 2.51 -3.78 -6.14
CA GLY A 201 2.97 -2.40 -6.29
C GLY A 201 3.71 -1.92 -5.04
N LYS A 202 4.72 -1.07 -5.23
CA LYS A 202 5.33 -0.30 -4.16
C LYS A 202 4.72 1.09 -4.15
N PHE A 203 4.19 1.50 -3.00
CA PHE A 203 3.53 2.80 -2.83
C PHE A 203 4.17 3.56 -1.69
N TYR A 204 4.27 4.87 -1.87
CA TYR A 204 5.05 5.77 -1.04
C TYR A 204 4.13 6.80 -0.39
N PHE A 205 4.13 6.83 0.94
CA PHE A 205 3.42 7.85 1.69
C PHE A 205 4.25 9.14 1.75
N GLY A 206 3.59 10.28 1.52
CA GLY A 206 4.14 11.61 1.75
C GLY A 206 4.57 11.79 3.21
N LYS A 207 5.63 12.56 3.45
CA LYS A 207 6.17 12.80 4.78
C LYS A 207 5.29 13.72 5.65
N PHE A 208 4.49 14.58 5.03
CA PHE A 208 3.69 15.57 5.73
C PHE A 208 2.21 15.25 5.68
N HIS A 209 1.68 14.98 4.49
CA HIS A 209 0.25 14.80 4.25
C HIS A 209 -0.18 13.33 4.18
N HIS A 210 0.77 12.41 4.23
CA HIS A 210 0.58 10.96 4.01
C HIS A 210 -0.14 10.53 2.71
N SER A 211 -0.43 11.46 1.80
CA SER A 211 -0.86 11.12 0.43
C SER A 211 -0.04 9.99 -0.21
N VAL A 212 -0.71 9.10 -0.94
CA VAL A 212 -0.15 7.87 -1.51
C VAL A 212 0.30 8.09 -2.94
N HIS A 213 1.53 7.69 -3.25
CA HIS A 213 2.12 7.85 -4.58
C HIS A 213 2.77 6.56 -5.08
N GLN A 214 2.88 6.43 -6.40
CA GLN A 214 3.53 5.29 -7.08
C GLN A 214 5.04 5.49 -7.30
N ASP A 215 5.58 6.67 -6.94
CA ASP A 215 6.96 7.07 -7.20
C ASP A 215 7.64 7.73 -6.00
N TRP A 216 8.97 7.79 -6.06
CA TRP A 216 9.77 8.61 -5.16
C TRP A 216 9.70 10.07 -5.55
N TYR A 217 9.74 10.94 -4.55
CA TYR A 217 9.95 12.36 -4.76
C TYR A 217 10.83 12.93 -3.66
N THR A 218 12.13 13.03 -3.98
CA THR A 218 13.16 13.43 -3.02
C THR A 218 13.65 14.86 -3.23
N ALA A 219 13.06 15.58 -4.19
CA ALA A 219 13.55 16.89 -4.63
C ALA A 219 13.06 18.05 -3.75
N ALA A 220 11.92 17.90 -3.08
CA ALA A 220 11.25 19.00 -2.38
C ALA A 220 10.85 18.63 -0.94
N PHE A 221 10.61 19.66 -0.12
CA PHE A 221 9.93 19.64 1.18
C PHE A 221 10.36 18.63 2.26
N LYS A 222 11.56 18.03 2.18
CA LYS A 222 12.07 17.08 3.21
C LYS A 222 11.95 17.59 4.66
N ASN A 223 12.15 18.89 4.88
CA ASN A 223 12.20 19.53 6.20
C ASN A 223 11.31 20.78 6.32
N THR A 224 10.32 20.93 5.43
CA THR A 224 9.40 22.08 5.39
C THR A 224 8.05 21.59 4.94
N CYS A 225 6.95 22.12 5.49
CA CYS A 225 5.62 21.65 5.09
C CYS A 225 5.33 22.02 3.62
N PRO A 226 4.92 21.06 2.78
CA PRO A 226 4.58 21.32 1.39
C PRO A 226 3.19 21.98 1.30
N PRO A 227 2.99 22.87 0.31
CA PRO A 227 1.69 23.50 0.08
C PRO A 227 0.65 22.55 -0.52
N LEU A 228 1.10 21.47 -1.18
CA LEU A 228 0.27 20.46 -1.85
C LEU A 228 0.86 19.07 -1.57
N SER A 229 0.03 18.03 -1.44
CA SER A 229 0.44 16.63 -1.31
C SER A 229 1.35 16.14 -2.44
N ALA A 230 1.10 16.57 -3.68
CA ALA A 230 1.93 16.17 -4.83
C ALA A 230 3.41 16.56 -4.66
N ASP A 231 3.69 17.63 -3.91
CA ASP A 231 5.02 18.14 -3.64
C ASP A 231 5.70 17.49 -2.42
N ASP A 232 5.01 16.56 -1.76
CA ASP A 232 5.47 16.00 -0.51
C ASP A 232 6.69 15.07 -0.68
N TYR A 233 7.64 15.20 0.24
CA TYR A 233 8.83 14.37 0.28
C TYR A 233 8.44 12.92 0.55
N ARG A 234 8.86 12.02 -0.32
CA ARG A 234 8.60 10.58 -0.17
C ARG A 234 9.79 9.78 -0.68
N ASN A 235 10.19 8.78 0.10
CA ASN A 235 11.35 7.95 -0.19
C ASN A 235 11.14 6.53 0.35
N SER A 236 12.19 5.70 0.24
CA SER A 236 12.16 4.31 0.67
C SER A 236 12.91 4.03 1.99
N ASP A 237 12.88 4.95 2.96
CA ASP A 237 13.61 4.77 4.23
C ASP A 237 13.10 3.55 5.00
N TYR A 238 11.78 3.47 5.17
CA TYR A 238 11.10 2.38 5.86
C TYR A 238 10.10 1.69 4.94
N GLN A 239 9.85 0.39 5.17
CA GLN A 239 8.81 -0.34 4.45
C GLN A 239 8.19 -1.47 5.25
N PHE A 240 6.98 -1.87 4.88
CA PHE A 240 6.44 -3.19 5.19
C PHE A 240 5.56 -3.70 4.05
N TRP A 241 5.55 -5.01 3.84
CA TRP A 241 4.66 -5.66 2.88
C TRP A 241 3.31 -5.95 3.53
N ALA A 242 2.22 -5.41 2.96
CA ALA A 242 0.85 -5.62 3.45
C ALA A 242 0.50 -7.11 3.60
N ALA A 243 1.01 -7.99 2.73
CA ALA A 243 0.79 -9.44 2.78
C ALA A 243 1.16 -10.07 4.14
N ASN A 244 2.08 -9.45 4.89
CA ASN A 244 2.54 -9.96 6.19
C ASN A 244 1.54 -9.69 7.33
N ASN A 245 0.57 -8.78 7.16
CA ASN A 245 -0.50 -8.55 8.12
C ASN A 245 -1.73 -7.91 7.47
N LEU A 246 -2.40 -8.66 6.61
CA LEU A 246 -3.70 -8.28 6.08
C LEU A 246 -4.80 -8.53 7.11
N ARG A 247 -5.56 -7.48 7.47
CA ARG A 247 -6.73 -7.57 8.35
C ARG A 247 -7.99 -7.15 7.61
N PRO A 248 -9.09 -7.91 7.66
CA PRO A 248 -10.30 -7.50 6.94
C PRO A 248 -10.89 -6.25 7.60
N VAL A 249 -11.44 -5.31 6.81
CA VAL A 249 -12.06 -4.08 7.35
C VAL A 249 -13.19 -4.39 8.35
N SER A 250 -13.78 -5.57 8.30
CA SER A 250 -14.84 -6.02 9.23
C SER A 250 -14.40 -6.12 10.69
N VAL A 251 -13.09 -6.08 10.98
CA VAL A 251 -12.59 -5.95 12.37
C VAL A 251 -12.70 -4.53 12.91
N LEU A 252 -12.87 -3.54 12.03
CA LEU A 252 -13.04 -2.14 12.41
C LEU A 252 -14.52 -1.89 12.73
N ASN A 253 -14.80 -1.33 13.90
CA ASN A 253 -16.17 -0.94 14.22
C ASN A 253 -16.55 0.32 13.42
N PRO A 254 -17.60 0.30 12.60
CA PRO A 254 -18.02 1.46 11.80
C PRO A 254 -18.43 2.67 12.64
N ASN A 255 -18.73 2.46 13.94
CA ASN A 255 -19.09 3.53 14.89
C ASN A 255 -17.89 4.18 15.58
N TRP A 256 -16.66 3.72 15.31
CA TRP A 256 -15.46 4.37 15.82
C TRP A 256 -15.31 5.78 15.23
N VAL A 257 -14.82 6.70 16.06
CA VAL A 257 -14.79 8.13 15.73
C VAL A 257 -13.38 8.50 15.31
N TRP A 258 -13.20 8.74 14.01
CA TRP A 258 -11.90 9.05 13.40
C TRP A 258 -11.69 10.55 13.15
N GLY A 259 -12.56 11.40 13.68
CA GLY A 259 -12.46 12.84 13.50
C GLY A 259 -12.80 13.22 12.06
N LYS A 260 -11.82 13.77 11.33
CA LYS A 260 -11.97 14.14 9.92
C LYS A 260 -11.61 13.02 8.94
N ALA A 261 -10.93 11.97 9.41
CA ALA A 261 -10.50 10.87 8.56
C ALA A 261 -11.67 9.91 8.30
N ASP A 262 -11.82 9.51 7.05
CA ASP A 262 -12.83 8.55 6.63
C ASP A 262 -12.28 7.13 6.72
N SER A 263 -12.88 6.31 7.58
CA SER A 263 -12.46 4.92 7.78
C SER A 263 -12.87 4.03 6.61
N PRO A 264 -12.02 3.07 6.20
CA PRO A 264 -12.38 2.10 5.17
C PRO A 264 -13.57 1.21 5.57
N ALA A 265 -13.92 1.15 6.88
CA ALA A 265 -15.11 0.44 7.35
C ALA A 265 -16.45 1.04 6.88
N ASN A 266 -16.44 2.29 6.42
CA ASN A 266 -17.64 3.03 5.98
C ASN A 266 -17.59 3.41 4.49
N GLN A 267 -16.57 2.97 3.76
CA GLN A 267 -16.35 3.36 2.38
C GLN A 267 -17.04 2.39 1.41
N ASP A 268 -17.67 2.94 0.37
CA ASP A 268 -18.17 2.15 -0.75
C ASP A 268 -17.06 2.04 -1.81
N ILE A 269 -16.39 0.88 -1.83
CA ILE A 269 -15.30 0.56 -2.76
C ILE A 269 -15.74 0.67 -4.23
N CYS A 270 -17.03 0.48 -4.52
CA CYS A 270 -17.56 0.60 -5.87
C CYS A 270 -17.82 2.05 -6.30
N SER A 271 -17.71 3.01 -5.39
CA SER A 271 -17.83 4.44 -5.69
C SER A 271 -16.50 5.14 -5.98
N TYR A 272 -15.38 4.45 -5.73
CA TYR A 272 -14.03 4.92 -6.06
C TYR A 272 -13.78 5.03 -7.56
#